data_AF-A0A0R3CQ02-F1
#
_entry.id   AF-A0A0R3CQ02-F1
#
_cell.length_a   1.000
_cell.length_b   1.000
_cell.length_c   1.000
_cell.angle_alpha   90.00
_cell.angle_beta   90.00
_cell.angle_gamma   90.00
#
_symmetry.space_group_name_H-M   'P 1'
#
loop_
_entity.id
_entity.type
_entity.pdbx_description
1 polymer ?
#
loop_
_entity_poly.entity_id
_entity_poly.type
_entity_poly.pdbx_seq_one_letter_code
_entity_poly.pdbx_strand_id
1 'polypeptide(L)'
;MFCFWTGFLVFSSAGMQSGLTPFDLTALRSLVTGALILPFAKAWWPRHLPLHAILSMSICGPGALYSILMYFGLKGASAAYGGAFANGSLPIFTILLGLLVARRVPSRRQVIAVLILLVGALLVALPGMRAGGNSVASAIGFFLAA
;
A
#
# COMPACT_ATOMS: atom_id res chain seq x y z
N MET A 1 5.02 9.58 12.95
CA MET A 1 4.28 9.07 11.77
C MET A 1 4.70 7.64 11.41
N PHE A 2 5.99 7.32 11.36
CA PHE A 2 6.51 5.98 11.05
C PHE A 2 5.92 4.85 11.93
N CYS A 3 5.75 5.07 13.24
CA CYS A 3 5.20 4.06 14.15
C CYS A 3 3.77 3.62 13.81
N PHE A 4 2.95 4.52 13.24
CA PHE A 4 1.59 4.17 12.83
C PHE A 4 1.59 3.26 11.60
N TRP A 5 2.50 3.51 10.66
CA TRP A 5 2.63 2.73 9.43
C TRP A 5 3.30 1.37 9.66
N THR A 6 4.35 1.33 10.48
CA THR A 6 5.01 0.07 10.86
C THR A 6 4.11 -0.75 11.76
N GLY A 7 3.45 -0.13 12.74
CA GLY A 7 2.44 -0.78 13.59
C GLY A 7 1.31 -1.38 12.75
N PHE A 8 0.77 -0.63 11.80
CA PHE A 8 -0.26 -1.12 10.88
C PHE A 8 0.18 -2.40 10.14
N LEU A 9 1.38 -2.39 9.53
CA LEU A 9 1.92 -3.56 8.82
C LEU A 9 2.05 -4.79 9.72
N VAL A 10 2.54 -4.60 10.96
CA VAL A 10 2.72 -5.69 11.92
C VAL A 10 1.38 -6.24 12.40
N PHE A 11 0.45 -5.38 12.81
CA PHE A 11 -0.88 -5.80 13.25
C PHE A 11 -1.69 -6.47 12.13
N SER A 12 -1.61 -5.95 10.90
CA SER A 12 -2.27 -6.56 9.75
C SER A 12 -1.68 -7.91 9.38
N SER A 13 -0.35 -8.06 9.46
CA SER A 13 0.29 -9.36 9.26
C SER A 13 -0.10 -10.37 10.34
N ALA A 14 -0.21 -9.93 11.60
CA ALA A 14 -0.69 -10.78 12.70
C ALA A 14 -2.17 -11.18 12.49
N GLY A 15 -3.02 -10.25 12.05
CA GLY A 15 -4.43 -10.50 11.72
C GLY A 15 -4.61 -11.51 10.57
N MET A 16 -3.73 -11.46 9.57
CA MET A 16 -3.71 -12.45 8.48
C MET A 16 -3.31 -13.85 8.96
N GLN A 17 -2.40 -13.94 9.95
CA GLN A 17 -1.99 -15.22 10.54
C GLN A 17 -3.08 -15.83 11.44
N SER A 18 -3.96 -15.00 12.03
CA SER A 18 -5.11 -15.47 12.82
C SER A 18 -6.28 -16.05 12.00
N GLY A 19 -6.15 -16.15 10.67
CA GLY A 19 -7.12 -16.81 9.79
C GLY A 19 -8.21 -15.88 9.22
N LEU A 20 -8.11 -14.57 9.42
CA LEU A 20 -9.03 -13.60 8.82
C LEU A 20 -8.78 -13.48 7.31
N THR A 21 -9.87 -13.32 6.55
CA THR A 21 -9.71 -13.09 5.10
C THR A 21 -9.26 -11.65 4.83
N PRO A 22 -8.54 -11.40 3.71
CA PRO A 22 -8.18 -10.04 3.30
C PRO A 22 -9.37 -9.08 3.19
N PHE A 23 -10.55 -9.60 2.85
CA PHE A 23 -11.78 -8.83 2.75
C PHE A 23 -12.30 -8.42 4.13
N ASP A 24 -12.28 -9.31 5.11
CA ASP A 24 -12.72 -9.01 6.47
C ASP A 24 -11.84 -7.94 7.10
N LEU A 25 -10.53 -8.03 6.91
CA LEU A 25 -9.58 -7.05 7.43
C LEU A 25 -9.72 -5.68 6.76
N THR A 26 -10.07 -5.66 5.47
CA THR A 26 -10.42 -4.41 4.75
C THR A 26 -11.72 -3.83 5.28
N ALA A 27 -12.75 -4.66 5.43
CA ALA A 27 -14.05 -4.24 5.92
C ALA A 27 -13.93 -3.65 7.32
N LEU A 28 -13.23 -4.33 8.24
CA LEU A 28 -12.98 -3.85 9.60
C LEU A 28 -12.23 -2.50 9.59
N ARG A 29 -11.17 -2.37 8.80
CA ARG A 29 -10.41 -1.11 8.70
C ARG A 29 -11.30 0.03 8.20
N SER A 30 -12.01 -0.18 7.09
CA SER A 30 -12.87 0.84 6.48
C SER A 30 -14.08 1.19 7.36
N LEU A 31 -14.65 0.20 8.05
CA LEU A 31 -15.81 0.39 8.93
C LEU A 31 -15.43 1.13 10.22
N VAL A 32 -14.29 0.79 10.83
CA VAL A 32 -13.77 1.52 12.00
C VAL A 32 -13.40 2.95 11.62
N THR A 33 -12.70 3.12 10.49
CA THR A 33 -12.34 4.46 9.99
C THR A 33 -13.59 5.29 9.67
N GLY A 34 -14.58 4.67 9.02
CA GLY A 34 -15.87 5.29 8.72
C GLY A 34 -16.62 5.69 9.97
N ALA A 35 -16.71 4.82 10.98
CA ALA A 35 -17.39 5.10 12.25
C ALA A 35 -16.73 6.23 13.05
N LEU A 36 -15.39 6.26 13.08
CA LEU A 36 -14.63 7.31 13.77
C LEU A 36 -14.74 8.66 13.07
N ILE A 37 -14.76 8.67 11.73
CA ILE A 37 -14.84 9.89 10.93
C ILE A 37 -16.29 10.38 10.78
N LEU A 38 -17.30 9.50 10.89
CA LEU A 38 -18.73 9.83 10.80
C LEU A 38 -19.16 11.08 11.60
N PRO A 39 -18.79 11.23 12.90
CA PRO A 39 -19.17 12.42 13.67
C PRO A 39 -18.53 13.71 13.13
N PHE A 40 -17.30 13.64 12.60
CA PHE A 40 -16.60 14.79 12.02
C PHE A 40 -17.06 15.10 10.60
N ALA A 41 -17.39 14.07 9.82
CA ALA A 41 -17.91 14.18 8.47
C ALA A 41 -19.22 14.96 8.44
N LYS A 42 -20.09 14.82 9.44
CA LYS A 42 -21.34 15.60 9.54
C LYS A 42 -21.08 17.10 9.73
N ALA A 43 -20.00 17.48 10.41
CA ALA A 43 -19.64 18.87 10.66
C ALA A 43 -18.87 19.53 9.50
N TRP A 44 -18.07 18.75 8.76
CA TRP A 44 -17.17 19.26 7.71
C TRP A 44 -17.46 18.66 6.31
N TRP A 45 -18.71 18.23 6.07
CA TRP A 45 -19.06 17.53 4.83
C TRP A 45 -18.80 18.40 3.59
N PRO A 46 -18.01 17.94 2.61
CA PRO A 46 -17.81 18.64 1.35
C PRO A 46 -19.09 18.53 0.50
N ARG A 47 -20.06 19.41 0.75
CA ARG A 47 -21.35 19.48 0.03
C ARG A 47 -21.21 19.79 -1.47
N HIS A 48 -20.03 20.20 -1.91
CA HIS A 48 -19.72 20.62 -3.27
C HIS A 48 -19.15 19.49 -4.14
N LEU A 49 -18.84 18.32 -3.56
CA LEU A 49 -18.36 17.17 -4.33
C LEU A 49 -19.51 16.23 -4.73
N PRO A 50 -19.59 15.81 -6.00
CA PRO A 50 -20.59 14.85 -6.41
C PRO A 50 -20.28 13.46 -5.84
N LEU A 51 -21.32 12.68 -5.54
CA LEU A 51 -21.20 11.38 -4.87
C LEU A 51 -20.25 10.40 -5.58
N HIS A 52 -20.19 10.45 -6.92
CA HIS A 52 -19.26 9.63 -7.71
C HIS A 52 -17.79 10.00 -7.49
N ALA A 53 -17.47 11.27 -7.26
CA ALA A 53 -16.11 11.71 -6.94
C ALA A 53 -15.70 11.24 -5.53
N ILE A 54 -16.63 11.27 -4.58
CA ILE A 54 -16.42 10.78 -3.21
C ILE A 54 -16.18 9.26 -3.22
N LEU A 55 -17.01 8.52 -3.95
CA LEU A 55 -16.88 7.07 -4.09
C LEU A 55 -15.60 6.67 -4.81
N SER A 56 -15.28 7.31 -5.93
CA SER A 56 -14.04 7.01 -6.68
C SER A 56 -12.78 7.32 -5.87
N MET A 57 -12.73 8.43 -5.12
CA MET A 57 -11.64 8.73 -4.21
C MET A 57 -11.52 7.70 -3.07
N SER A 58 -12.65 7.24 -2.52
CA SER A 58 -12.67 6.25 -1.44
C SER A 58 -12.28 4.85 -1.90
N ILE A 59 -12.47 4.52 -3.19
CA ILE A 59 -12.13 3.22 -3.76
C ILE A 59 -10.70 3.22 -4.31
N CYS A 60 -10.35 4.23 -5.12
CA CYS A 60 -9.09 4.27 -5.88
C CYS A 60 -7.92 4.97 -5.15
N GLY A 61 -8.18 5.70 -4.07
CA GLY A 61 -7.12 6.26 -3.24
C GLY A 61 -6.49 5.21 -2.29
N PRO A 62 -5.97 5.60 -1.11
CA PRO A 62 -5.49 4.65 -0.09
C PRO A 62 -6.63 3.87 0.62
N GLY A 63 -7.76 3.73 -0.04
CA GLY A 63 -9.00 3.16 0.50
C GLY A 63 -9.11 1.66 0.28
N ALA A 64 -10.26 1.20 -0.20
CA ALA A 64 -10.60 -0.22 -0.25
C ALA A 64 -9.69 -1.03 -1.19
N LEU A 65 -9.39 -0.50 -2.38
CA LEU A 65 -8.60 -1.23 -3.38
C LEU A 65 -7.15 -1.42 -2.89
N TYR A 66 -6.49 -0.33 -2.46
CA TYR A 66 -5.16 -0.37 -1.83
C TYR A 66 -5.11 -1.39 -0.69
N SER A 67 -6.08 -1.33 0.23
CA SER A 67 -6.09 -2.20 1.42
C SER A 67 -6.24 -3.67 1.05
N ILE A 68 -7.10 -4.00 0.07
CA ILE A 68 -7.29 -5.38 -0.40
C ILE A 68 -5.99 -5.91 -1.02
N LEU A 69 -5.38 -5.15 -1.94
CA LEU A 69 -4.14 -5.58 -2.59
C LEU A 69 -3.01 -5.74 -1.56
N MET A 70 -2.90 -4.83 -0.61
CA MET A 70 -1.95 -4.90 0.51
C MET A 70 -2.14 -6.19 1.33
N TYR A 71 -3.38 -6.55 1.69
CA TYR A 71 -3.65 -7.74 2.49
C TYR A 71 -3.51 -9.05 1.70
N PHE A 72 -3.77 -9.04 0.39
CA PHE A 72 -3.43 -10.16 -0.49
C PHE A 72 -1.92 -10.38 -0.56
N GLY A 73 -1.12 -9.30 -0.61
CA GLY A 73 0.33 -9.38 -0.50
C GLY A 73 0.78 -9.98 0.84
N LEU A 74 0.17 -9.53 1.95
CA LEU A 74 0.48 -10.04 3.29
C LEU A 74 0.06 -11.52 3.51
N LYS A 75 -0.85 -12.05 2.68
CA LYS A 75 -1.20 -13.47 2.69
C LYS A 75 -0.05 -14.35 2.19
N GLY A 76 0.72 -13.86 1.21
CA GLY A 76 1.82 -14.61 0.58
C GLY A 76 3.22 -14.25 1.07
N ALA A 77 3.37 -13.15 1.83
CA ALA A 77 4.66 -12.68 2.33
C ALA A 77 4.54 -11.94 3.67
N SER A 78 5.61 -12.00 4.47
CA SER A 78 5.70 -11.34 5.78
C SER A 78 5.62 -9.81 5.71
N ALA A 79 5.26 -9.16 6.84
CA ALA A 79 5.20 -7.69 6.99
C ALA A 79 6.46 -6.95 6.49
N ALA A 80 7.63 -7.58 6.59
CA ALA A 80 8.89 -7.02 6.10
C ALA A 80 8.87 -6.75 4.58
N TYR A 81 8.23 -7.63 3.80
CA TYR A 81 8.07 -7.45 2.35
C TYR A 81 7.05 -6.35 2.04
N GLY A 82 5.95 -6.28 2.79
CA GLY A 82 4.97 -5.20 2.64
C GLY A 82 5.58 -3.82 2.92
N GLY A 83 6.44 -3.71 3.94
CA GLY A 83 7.20 -2.48 4.21
C GLY A 83 8.13 -2.11 3.06
N ALA A 84 8.95 -3.05 2.58
CA ALA A 84 9.94 -2.79 1.54
C ALA A 84 9.32 -2.49 0.16
N PHE A 85 8.32 -3.26 -0.26
CA PHE A 85 7.75 -3.15 -1.61
C PHE A 85 6.58 -2.17 -1.68
N ALA A 86 5.62 -2.20 -0.75
CA ALA A 86 4.48 -1.27 -0.83
C ALA A 86 4.92 0.18 -0.55
N ASN A 87 5.77 0.41 0.45
CA ASN A 87 6.24 1.77 0.73
C ASN A 87 7.46 2.18 -0.10
N GLY A 88 8.38 1.26 -0.37
CA GLY A 88 9.60 1.56 -1.12
C GLY A 88 9.36 1.80 -2.61
N SER A 89 8.26 1.30 -3.18
CA SER A 89 7.90 1.53 -4.58
C SER A 89 7.20 2.86 -4.83
N LEU A 90 6.54 3.46 -3.83
CA LEU A 90 5.91 4.78 -3.93
C LEU A 90 6.80 5.85 -4.59
N PRO A 91 8.04 6.10 -4.14
CA PRO A 91 8.92 7.08 -4.78
C PRO A 91 9.31 6.70 -6.22
N ILE A 92 9.41 5.39 -6.52
CA ILE A 92 9.71 4.90 -7.88
C ILE A 92 8.53 5.22 -8.81
N PHE A 93 7.31 4.86 -8.41
CA PHE A 93 6.09 5.17 -9.17
C PHE A 93 5.82 6.67 -9.24
N THR A 94 6.12 7.42 -8.18
CA THR A 94 5.96 8.89 -8.17
C THR A 94 6.87 9.55 -9.21
N ILE A 95 8.11 9.10 -9.34
CA ILE A 95 9.03 9.59 -10.38
C ILE A 95 8.54 9.18 -11.76
N LEU A 96 8.09 7.94 -11.93
CA LEU A 96 7.57 7.43 -13.21
C LEU A 96 6.33 8.22 -13.66
N LEU A 97 5.36 8.43 -12.76
CA LEU A 97 4.17 9.24 -13.02
C LEU A 97 4.52 10.71 -13.24
N GLY A 98 5.48 11.26 -12.48
CA GLY A 98 6.01 12.61 -12.69
C GLY A 98 6.63 12.80 -14.08
N LEU A 99 7.30 11.77 -14.59
CA LEU A 99 7.85 11.76 -15.94
C LEU A 99 6.76 11.58 -17.01
N LEU A 100 5.79 10.69 -16.80
CA LEU A 100 4.78 10.37 -17.79
C LEU A 100 3.68 11.43 -17.90
N VAL A 101 3.16 11.87 -16.75
CA VAL A 101 2.01 12.80 -16.64
C VAL A 101 2.50 14.25 -16.66
N ALA A 102 3.47 14.58 -15.80
CA ALA A 102 3.95 15.95 -15.65
C ALA A 102 5.16 16.29 -16.54
N ARG A 103 5.67 15.32 -17.34
CA ARG A 103 6.85 15.45 -18.21
C ARG A 103 8.07 16.04 -17.50
N ARG A 104 8.17 15.83 -16.19
CA ARG A 104 9.30 16.32 -15.39
C ARG A 104 10.44 15.32 -15.44
N VAL A 105 11.60 15.79 -15.88
CA VAL A 105 12.81 14.97 -15.95
C VAL A 105 13.36 14.78 -14.53
N PRO A 106 13.59 13.54 -14.07
CA PRO A 106 14.14 13.30 -12.74
C PRO A 106 15.56 13.83 -12.63
N SER A 107 15.87 14.43 -11.49
CA SER A 107 17.23 14.89 -11.16
C SER A 107 18.17 13.70 -10.96
N ARG A 108 19.49 13.92 -11.16
CA ARG A 108 20.52 12.88 -10.94
C ARG A 108 20.44 12.27 -9.53
N ARG A 109 20.11 13.06 -8.51
CA ARG A 109 19.92 12.59 -7.12
C ARG A 109 18.71 11.66 -6.97
N GLN A 110 17.60 11.98 -7.64
CA GLN A 110 16.41 11.11 -7.65
C GLN A 110 16.69 9.78 -8.35
N VAL A 111 17.44 9.79 -9.44
CA VAL A 111 17.86 8.56 -10.11
C VAL A 111 18.72 7.69 -9.19
N ILE A 112 19.70 8.27 -8.49
CA ILE A 112 20.52 7.54 -7.51
C ILE A 112 19.65 6.97 -6.38
N ALA A 113 18.70 7.74 -5.85
CA ALA A 113 17.79 7.26 -4.81
C ALA A 113 16.94 6.08 -5.29
N VAL A 114 16.42 6.13 -6.52
CA VAL A 114 15.67 5.02 -7.13
C VAL A 114 16.56 3.79 -7.30
N LEU A 115 17.80 3.95 -7.75
CA LEU A 115 18.74 2.83 -7.86
C LEU A 115 19.00 2.17 -6.51
N ILE A 116 19.21 2.96 -5.45
CA ILE A 116 19.40 2.43 -4.08
C ILE A 116 18.15 1.68 -3.62
N LEU A 117 16.95 2.22 -3.89
CA LEU A 117 15.69 1.54 -3.57
C LEU A 117 15.52 0.23 -4.33
N LEU A 118 15.86 0.19 -5.63
CA LEU A 118 15.82 -1.02 -6.44
C LEU A 118 16.79 -2.08 -5.93
N VAL A 119 18.01 -1.69 -5.58
CA VAL A 119 19.00 -2.60 -4.99
C VAL A 119 18.52 -3.14 -3.64
N GLY A 120 17.99 -2.29 -2.77
CA GLY A 120 17.42 -2.70 -1.48
C GLY A 120 16.24 -3.67 -1.66
N ALA A 121 15.35 -3.38 -2.61
CA ALA A 121 14.24 -4.26 -2.96
C ALA A 121 14.72 -5.63 -3.47
N LEU A 122 15.72 -5.66 -4.36
CA LEU A 122 16.32 -6.89 -4.85
C LEU A 122 16.96 -7.73 -3.73
N LEU A 123 17.69 -7.09 -2.82
CA LEU A 123 18.32 -7.76 -1.68
C LEU A 123 17.29 -8.38 -0.73
N VAL A 124 16.10 -7.79 -0.60
CA VAL A 124 14.99 -8.34 0.20
C VAL A 124 14.24 -9.44 -0.57
N ALA A 125 14.01 -9.27 -1.88
CA ALA A 125 13.29 -10.25 -2.70
C ALA A 125 14.07 -11.55 -2.93
N LEU A 126 15.38 -11.48 -3.20
CA LEU A 126 16.18 -12.64 -3.62
C LEU A 126 16.17 -13.79 -2.59
N PRO A 127 16.44 -13.56 -1.30
CA PRO A 127 16.32 -14.61 -0.28
C PRO A 127 14.87 -15.09 -0.11
N GLY A 128 13.90 -14.17 -0.18
CA GLY A 128 12.47 -14.48 -0.04
C GLY A 128 11.91 -15.38 -1.13
N MET A 129 12.28 -15.11 -2.39
CA MET A 129 11.89 -15.92 -3.53
C MET A 129 12.56 -17.30 -3.51
N ARG A 130 13.80 -17.39 -3.01
CA ARG A 130 14.53 -18.66 -2.85
C ARG A 130 13.95 -19.53 -1.74
N ALA A 131 13.48 -18.93 -0.64
CA ALA A 131 12.92 -19.66 0.49
C ALA A 131 11.42 -19.96 0.36
N GLY A 132 10.64 -19.06 -0.28
CA GLY A 132 9.17 -19.13 -0.33
C GLY A 132 8.56 -19.43 -1.70
N GLY A 133 9.35 -19.52 -2.78
CA GLY A 133 8.89 -19.91 -4.12
C GLY A 133 7.86 -18.95 -4.76
N ASN A 134 6.94 -19.49 -5.56
CA ASN A 134 5.96 -18.74 -6.37
C ASN A 134 4.99 -17.86 -5.55
N SER A 135 4.77 -18.19 -4.27
CA SER A 135 3.86 -17.48 -3.36
C SER A 135 4.37 -16.08 -2.99
N VAL A 136 5.70 -15.92 -2.91
CA VAL A 136 6.33 -14.63 -2.58
C VAL A 136 6.38 -13.72 -3.81
N ALA A 137 6.55 -14.30 -5.01
CA ALA A 137 6.52 -13.54 -6.26
C ALA A 137 5.15 -12.91 -6.52
N SER A 138 4.07 -13.67 -6.31
CA SER A 138 2.71 -13.13 -6.42
C SER A 138 2.42 -12.07 -5.35
N ALA A 139 2.91 -12.25 -4.13
CA ALA A 139 2.79 -11.26 -3.05
C ALA A 139 3.49 -9.92 -3.38
N ILE A 140 4.70 -9.97 -3.95
CA ILE A 140 5.41 -8.76 -4.42
C ILE A 140 4.61 -8.06 -5.51
N GLY A 141 4.02 -8.83 -6.44
CA GLY A 141 3.13 -8.28 -7.47
C GLY A 141 1.93 -7.53 -6.87
N PHE A 142 1.29 -8.09 -5.85
CA PHE A 142 0.19 -7.42 -5.15
C PHE A 142 0.65 -6.16 -4.40
N PHE A 143 1.83 -6.15 -3.79
CA PHE A 143 2.36 -4.95 -3.13
C PHE A 143 2.74 -3.83 -4.10
N LEU A 144 3.16 -4.16 -5.33
CA LEU A 144 3.47 -3.16 -6.36
C LEU A 144 2.20 -2.59 -7.02
N ALA A 145 1.11 -3.34 -7.00
CA ALA A 145 -0.16 -2.92 -7.58
C ALA A 145 -1.06 -2.18 -6.58
N ALA A 146 -0.77 -2.26 -5.27
CA ALA A 146 -1.48 -1.56 -4.20
C ALA A 146 -1.17 -0.06 -4.23
#